data_AF-A0A7V5K5K7-F1
#
_entry.id   AF-A0A7V5K5K7-F1
#
_cell.length_a   1.000
_cell.length_b   1.000
_cell.length_c   1.000
_cell.angle_alpha   90.00
_cell.angle_beta   90.00
_cell.angle_gamma   90.00
#
_symmetry.space_group_name_H-M   'P 1'
#
loop_
_entity.id
_entity.type
_entity.pdbx_description
1 polymer ?
#
loop_
_entity_poly.entity_id
_entity_poly.type
_entity_poly.pdbx_seq_one_letter_code
_entity_poly.pdbx_strand_id
1 'polypeptide(L)'
;MSPKVLGVFVYLEDLLGAISLVKDRGGRIHTVYSPIHCEELLKAVGSRPSPVRFATLLGGIAGLLGGVGLAIYTFLQGGFVTSGQPSP
;
A
#
# COMPACT_ATOMS: atom_id res chain seq x y z
N MET A 1 7.34 24.11 -18.63
CA MET A 1 6.02 23.57 -18.27
C MET A 1 5.56 22.71 -19.44
N SER A 2 5.81 21.40 -19.41
CA SER A 2 5.54 20.53 -20.57
C SER A 2 4.04 20.38 -20.77
N PRO A 3 3.50 20.53 -22.00
CA PRO A 3 2.08 20.38 -22.25
C PRO A 3 1.66 18.95 -21.92
N LYS A 4 0.73 18.81 -20.96
CA LYS A 4 0.09 17.55 -20.62
C LYS A 4 -1.25 17.51 -21.34
N VAL A 5 -1.42 16.51 -22.20
CA VAL A 5 -2.70 16.26 -22.87
C VAL A 5 -3.51 15.29 -22.00
N LEU A 6 -4.77 15.65 -21.72
CA LEU A 6 -5.72 14.79 -21.01
C LEU A 6 -6.77 14.33 -22.01
N GLY A 7 -6.83 13.02 -22.27
CA GLY A 7 -7.92 12.40 -23.02
C GLY A 7 -9.01 11.95 -22.07
N VAL A 8 -10.24 12.41 -22.26
CA VAL A 8 -11.42 11.98 -21.50
C VAL A 8 -12.18 10.97 -22.36
N PHE A 9 -12.37 9.76 -21.84
CA PHE A 9 -13.09 8.69 -22.51
C PHE A 9 -14.35 8.34 -21.72
N VAL A 10 -15.48 8.19 -22.42
CA VAL A 10 -16.76 7.83 -21.82
C VAL A 10 -16.86 6.32 -21.59
N TYR A 11 -16.24 5.53 -22.48
CA TYR A 11 -16.25 4.07 -22.44
C TYR A 11 -14.91 3.51 -21.98
N LEU A 12 -14.98 2.43 -21.20
CA LEU A 12 -13.82 1.73 -20.65
C LEU A 12 -12.97 1.06 -21.74
N GLU A 13 -13.60 0.48 -22.75
CA GLU A 13 -12.94 -0.20 -23.86
C GLU A 13 -12.08 0.76 -24.70
N ASP A 14 -12.61 1.95 -24.99
CA ASP A 14 -11.87 3.00 -25.70
C ASP A 14 -10.65 3.48 -24.90
N LEU A 15 -10.79 3.57 -23.57
CA LEU A 15 -9.69 3.90 -22.67
C LEU A 15 -8.61 2.81 -22.69
N LEU A 16 -8.98 1.54 -22.63
CA LEU A 16 -8.05 0.40 -22.68
C LEU A 16 -7.31 0.35 -24.02
N GLY A 17 -8.03 0.55 -25.13
CA GLY A 17 -7.45 0.64 -26.47
C GLY A 17 -6.45 1.80 -26.61
N ALA A 18 -6.81 2.99 -26.11
CA ALA A 18 -5.94 4.15 -26.10
C ALA A 18 -4.67 3.92 -25.25
N ILE A 19 -4.81 3.33 -24.06
CA ILE A 19 -3.69 2.98 -23.18
C ILE A 19 -2.74 1.99 -23.89
N SER A 20 -3.29 0.97 -24.54
CA SER A 20 -2.50 -0.02 -25.28
C SER A 20 -1.74 0.62 -26.45
N LEU A 21 -2.40 1.47 -27.24
CA LEU A 21 -1.77 2.19 -28.35
C LEU A 21 -0.68 3.16 -27.89
N VAL A 22 -0.88 3.86 -26.78
CA VAL A 22 0.12 4.76 -26.22
C VAL A 22 1.33 3.97 -25.69
N LYS A 23 1.09 2.83 -25.05
CA LYS A 23 2.15 1.94 -24.57
C LYS A 23 2.96 1.32 -25.72
N ASP A 24 2.29 0.90 -26.79
CA ASP A 24 2.91 0.34 -28.00
C ASP A 24 3.78 1.39 -28.73
N ARG A 25 3.31 2.64 -28.78
CA ARG A 25 4.08 3.79 -29.30
C ARG A 25 5.17 4.31 -28.36
N GLY A 26 5.43 3.64 -27.23
CA GLY A 26 6.46 4.04 -26.26
C GLY A 26 6.12 5.30 -25.44
N GLY A 27 4.87 5.74 -25.46
CA GLY A 27 4.38 6.88 -24.70
C GLY A 27 4.32 6.57 -23.20
N ARG A 28 4.90 7.44 -22.38
CA ARG A 28 4.79 7.33 -20.91
C ARG A 28 3.45 7.90 -20.45
N ILE A 29 2.54 7.02 -20.05
CA ILE A 29 1.28 7.40 -19.41
C ILE A 29 1.60 7.86 -17.98
N HIS A 30 1.36 9.14 -17.70
CA HIS A 30 1.73 9.74 -16.42
C HIS A 30 0.71 9.50 -15.31
N THR A 31 -0.59 9.52 -15.62
CA THR A 31 -1.67 9.36 -14.64
C THR A 31 -2.95 8.94 -15.34
N VAL A 32 -3.64 7.92 -14.81
CA VAL A 32 -4.96 7.49 -15.28
C VAL A 32 -5.95 7.73 -14.14
N TYR A 33 -7.02 8.46 -14.43
CA TYR A 33 -8.10 8.71 -13.49
C TYR A 33 -9.28 7.83 -13.90
N SER A 34 -9.64 6.85 -13.07
CA SER A 34 -10.84 6.03 -13.27
C SER A 34 -11.74 6.16 -12.03
N PRO A 35 -13.05 6.45 -12.19
CA PRO A 35 -14.01 6.42 -11.09
C PRO A 35 -14.25 4.99 -10.57
N ILE A 36 -13.94 3.97 -11.37
CA ILE A 36 -14.25 2.56 -11.10
C ILE A 36 -12.94 1.76 -11.03
N HIS A 37 -12.83 0.91 -10.01
CA HIS A 37 -11.75 -0.05 -9.90
C HIS A 37 -12.03 -1.22 -10.86
N CYS A 38 -11.33 -1.26 -11.99
CA CYS A 38 -11.36 -2.39 -12.92
C CYS A 38 -10.01 -3.11 -12.92
N GLU A 39 -10.01 -4.44 -12.73
CA GLU A 39 -8.79 -5.25 -12.73
C GLU A 39 -8.02 -5.16 -14.06
N GLU A 40 -8.73 -5.02 -15.18
CA GLU A 40 -8.14 -4.88 -16.52
C GLU A 40 -7.36 -3.58 -16.68
N LEU A 41 -7.89 -2.45 -16.16
CA LEU A 41 -7.14 -1.19 -16.10
C LEU A 41 -5.88 -1.31 -15.24
N LEU A 42 -5.97 -2.03 -14.11
CA LEU A 42 -4.84 -2.23 -13.21
C LEU A 42 -3.72 -3.04 -13.88
N LYS A 43 -4.08 -4.08 -14.65
CA LYS A 43 -3.15 -4.86 -15.47
C LYS A 43 -2.56 -4.04 -16.62
N ALA A 44 -3.38 -3.26 -17.32
CA ALA A 44 -2.95 -2.43 -18.45
C ALA A 44 -1.97 -1.32 -18.02
N VAL A 45 -2.28 -0.64 -16.91
CA VAL A 45 -1.46 0.41 -16.30
C VAL A 45 -0.20 -0.16 -15.64
N GLY A 46 -0.18 -1.47 -15.34
CA GLY A 46 0.98 -2.11 -14.72
C GLY A 46 1.25 -1.58 -13.31
N SER A 47 0.20 -1.18 -12.60
CA SER A 47 0.34 -0.61 -11.26
C SER A 47 0.81 -1.71 -10.32
N ARG A 48 2.08 -1.62 -9.91
CA ARG A 48 2.67 -2.54 -8.93
C ARG A 48 1.91 -2.42 -7.61
N PRO A 49 1.72 -3.54 -6.87
CA PRO A 49 1.09 -3.50 -5.56
C PRO A 49 1.81 -2.49 -4.66
N SER A 50 1.01 -1.64 -3.99
CA SER A 50 1.51 -0.49 -3.25
C SER A 50 2.52 -0.89 -2.15
N PRO A 51 3.62 -0.14 -1.98
CA PRO A 51 4.62 -0.37 -0.92
C PRO A 51 4.05 -0.22 0.50
N VAL A 52 2.84 0.36 0.62
CA VAL A 52 2.13 0.48 1.90
C VAL A 52 1.91 -0.88 2.57
N ARG A 53 1.78 -1.97 1.81
CA ARG A 53 1.67 -3.33 2.39
C ARG A 53 2.87 -3.72 3.24
N PHE A 54 4.09 -3.38 2.78
CA PHE A 54 5.31 -3.67 3.54
C PHE A 54 5.46 -2.73 4.74
N ALA A 55 5.09 -1.46 4.59
CA ALA A 55 5.10 -0.51 5.71
C ALA A 55 4.13 -0.95 6.84
N THR A 56 2.92 -1.39 6.49
CA THR A 56 1.95 -1.92 7.46
C THR A 56 2.47 -3.19 8.13
N LEU A 57 3.10 -4.09 7.38
CA LEU A 57 3.67 -5.32 7.93
C LEU A 57 4.80 -5.01 8.93
N LEU A 58 5.73 -4.13 8.55
CA LEU A 58 6.84 -3.72 9.43
C LEU A 58 6.33 -2.98 10.68
N GLY A 59 5.36 -2.08 10.52
CA GLY A 59 4.71 -1.39 11.63
C GLY A 59 4.00 -2.35 12.58
N GLY A 60 3.30 -3.35 12.06
CA GLY A 60 2.64 -4.39 12.86
C GLY A 60 3.64 -5.26 13.64
N ILE A 61 4.72 -5.69 13.00
CA ILE A 61 5.78 -6.47 13.66
C ILE A 61 6.47 -5.63 14.74
N ALA A 62 6.82 -4.38 14.44
CA ALA A 62 7.44 -3.46 15.39
C ALA A 62 6.51 -3.16 16.58
N GLY A 63 5.21 -2.99 16.34
CA GLY A 63 4.22 -2.79 17.39
C GLY A 63 4.04 -4.02 18.28
N LEU A 64 4.04 -5.22 17.70
CA LEU A 64 3.93 -6.47 18.47
C LEU A 64 5.17 -6.72 19.33
N LEU A 65 6.36 -6.55 18.75
CA LEU A 65 7.62 -6.66 19.49
C LEU A 65 7.74 -5.56 20.57
N GLY A 66 7.30 -4.34 20.27
CA GLY A 66 7.27 -3.24 21.23
C GLY A 66 6.30 -3.49 22.38
N GLY A 67 5.10 -3.98 22.10
CA GLY A 67 4.09 -4.30 23.12
C GLY A 67 4.52 -5.46 24.02
N VAL A 68 5.03 -6.55 23.43
CA VAL A 68 5.53 -7.71 24.18
C VAL A 68 6.79 -7.34 24.96
N GLY A 69 7.72 -6.61 24.35
CA GLY A 69 8.93 -6.11 25.01
C GLY A 69 8.61 -5.16 26.17
N LEU A 70 7.63 -4.27 26.02
CA LEU A 70 7.18 -3.37 27.08
C LEU A 70 6.49 -4.14 28.21
N ALA A 71 5.67 -5.15 27.89
CA ALA A 71 5.05 -6.00 28.90
C ALA A 71 6.09 -6.79 29.71
N ILE A 72 7.06 -7.40 29.03
CA ILE A 72 8.19 -8.09 29.67
C ILE A 72 9.01 -7.11 30.51
N TYR A 73 9.35 -5.94 29.96
CA TYR A 73 10.11 -4.92 30.70
C TYR A 73 9.36 -4.43 31.94
N THR A 74 8.05 -4.20 31.83
CA THR A 74 7.20 -3.81 32.96
C THR A 74 7.14 -4.92 34.01
N PHE A 75 7.12 -6.19 33.59
CA PHE A 75 7.19 -7.33 34.50
C PHE A 75 8.55 -7.43 35.21
N LEU A 76 9.68 -7.17 34.52
CA LEU A 76 11.02 -7.19 35.12
C LEU A 76 11.31 -5.98 36.02
N GLN A 77 10.83 -4.79 35.64
CA GLN A 77 11.08 -3.54 36.37
C GLN A 77 10.08 -3.33 37.52
N GLY A 78 8.86 -3.84 37.35
CA GLY A 78 7.86 -3.88 38.40
C GLY A 78 8.18 -4.94 39.43
N GLY A 79 9.05 -4.62 40.40
CA GLY A 79 9.26 -5.41 41.62
C GLY A 79 8.06 -5.42 42.57
N PHE A 80 6.83 -5.36 42.04
CA PHE A 80 5.59 -5.37 42.81
C PHE A 80 4.99 -6.78 42.81
N VAL A 81 5.07 -7.45 43.96
CA VAL A 81 4.31 -8.67 44.23
C VAL A 81 2.85 -8.29 44.41
N THR A 82 2.11 -8.19 43.31
CA THR A 82 0.66 -8.16 43.34
C THR A 82 0.14 -9.52 42.88
N SER A 83 -0.49 -10.24 43.82
CA SER A 83 -1.30 -11.46 43.62
C SER A 83 -0.62 -12.74 43.11
N GLY A 84 0.50 -13.16 43.70
CA GLY A 84 0.94 -14.57 43.66
C GLY A 84 1.47 -15.11 42.33
N GLN A 85 1.73 -14.25 41.34
CA GLN A 85 2.49 -14.67 40.15
C GLN A 85 3.95 -14.93 40.50
N PRO A 86 4.61 -15.89 39.81
CA PRO A 86 6.03 -16.16 40.02
C PRO A 86 6.83 -14.93 39.61
N SER A 87 7.49 -14.31 40.57
CA SER A 87 8.60 -13.38 40.35
C SER A 87 9.79 -14.16 39.76
N PRO A 88 10.62 -13.54 38.90
CA PRO A 88 11.86 -14.17 38.42
C PRO A 88 12.81 -14.56 39.56
#